data_AF-A0A336UU78-F1
#
_entry.id   AF-A0A336UU78-F1
#
_cell.length_a   1.000
_cell.length_b   1.000
_cell.length_c   1.000
_cell.angle_alpha   90.00
_cell.angle_beta   90.00
_cell.angle_gamma   90.00
#
_symmetry.space_group_name_H-M   'P 1'
#
loop_
_entity.id
_entity.type
_entity.pdbx_description
1 polymer ?
#
loop_
_entity_poly.entity_id
_entity_poly.type
_entity_poly.pdbx_seq_one_letter_code
_entity_poly.pdbx_strand_id
1 'polypeptide(L)'
;MSRLIVVFIVVWMICGAVALSSTKMADEEEKKDEKRKPGAVAGAVIDGISLTFDVLKTVLAAIGSVNRKIAIGVDNESGGQWTGKNVYFYSGTSDVHLPEYVPSGKALLYSARKSNGPVATGVVGVMAYHMGDGNTLGISFSVPFDY
;
A
#
# COMPACT_ATOMS: atom_id res chain seq x y z
N MET A 1 -19.14 35.18 4.75
CA MET A 1 -19.69 33.81 4.73
C MET A 1 -20.07 33.48 3.29
N SER A 2 -19.20 32.79 2.57
CA SER A 2 -19.51 32.29 1.22
C SER A 2 -19.55 30.78 1.29
N ARG A 3 -20.74 30.19 1.14
CA ARG A 3 -20.92 28.75 0.95
C ARG A 3 -20.84 28.48 -0.54
N LEU A 4 -19.73 27.92 -1.00
CA LEU A 4 -19.60 27.39 -2.36
C LEU A 4 -20.27 26.00 -2.36
N ILE A 5 -21.43 25.90 -2.99
CA ILE A 5 -22.10 24.61 -3.25
C ILE A 5 -21.60 24.12 -4.60
N VAL A 6 -20.79 23.06 -4.61
CA VAL A 6 -20.38 22.37 -5.84
C VAL A 6 -21.38 21.25 -6.09
N VAL A 7 -22.18 21.39 -7.15
CA VAL A 7 -23.12 20.38 -7.63
C VAL A 7 -22.40 19.51 -8.66
N PHE A 8 -22.16 18.23 -8.34
CA PHE A 8 -21.71 17.24 -9.33
C PHE A 8 -22.93 16.53 -9.92
N ILE A 9 -23.28 16.87 -11.16
CA ILE A 9 -24.28 16.12 -11.93
C ILE A 9 -23.55 14.99 -12.63
N VAL A 10 -23.81 13.76 -12.20
CA VAL A 10 -23.33 12.54 -12.86
C VAL A 10 -24.51 11.95 -13.63
N VAL A 11 -24.52 12.12 -14.96
CA VAL A 11 -25.51 11.49 -15.84
C VAL A 11 -25.00 10.08 -16.18
N TRP A 12 -25.64 9.05 -15.63
CA TRP A 12 -25.46 7.69 -16.11
C TRP A 12 -26.49 7.41 -17.21
N MET A 13 -25.98 7.12 -18.40
CA MET A 13 -26.75 6.69 -19.55
C MET A 13 -27.17 5.23 -19.31
N ILE A 14 -28.42 5.02 -18.88
CA ILE A 14 -29.02 3.70 -18.71
C ILE A 14 -29.58 3.28 -20.07
N CYS A 15 -28.90 2.36 -20.77
CA CYS A 15 -29.50 1.61 -21.86
C CYS A 15 -30.39 0.51 -21.26
N GLY A 16 -31.67 0.81 -21.06
CA GLY A 16 -32.69 -0.16 -20.69
C GLY A 16 -33.33 -0.78 -21.92
N ALA A 17 -33.20 -2.10 -22.08
CA ALA A 17 -34.15 -2.90 -22.86
C ALA A 17 -35.30 -3.29 -21.93
N VAL A 18 -36.53 -2.99 -22.34
CA VAL A 18 -37.76 -3.32 -21.61
C VAL A 18 -38.27 -4.67 -22.09
N ALA A 19 -38.51 -5.62 -21.19
CA ALA A 19 -39.45 -6.72 -21.41
C ALA A 19 -40.06 -7.22 -20.09
N LEU A 20 -41.38 -7.41 -20.14
CA LEU A 20 -42.37 -7.79 -19.11
C LEU A 20 -42.00 -9.00 -18.21
N SER A 21 -42.47 -9.00 -16.95
CA SER A 21 -43.72 -9.68 -16.53
C SER A 21 -43.83 -9.77 -14.99
N SER A 22 -45.03 -9.58 -14.46
CA SER A 22 -45.35 -9.55 -13.02
C SER A 22 -45.45 -10.95 -12.41
N THR A 23 -44.72 -11.25 -11.33
CA THR A 23 -45.22 -12.09 -10.21
C THR A 23 -44.33 -12.08 -8.95
N LYS A 24 -44.98 -11.81 -7.81
CA LYS A 24 -44.73 -12.26 -6.42
C LYS A 24 -43.47 -11.85 -5.63
N MET A 25 -43.78 -11.48 -4.38
CA MET A 25 -42.93 -11.15 -3.26
C MET A 25 -41.91 -12.23 -2.92
N ALA A 26 -40.67 -11.83 -2.61
CA ALA A 26 -39.86 -12.34 -1.51
C ALA A 26 -38.68 -11.37 -1.28
N ASP A 27 -38.48 -11.00 -0.02
CA ASP A 27 -37.26 -10.34 0.48
C ASP A 27 -36.02 -11.13 0.10
N GLU A 28 -35.09 -10.49 -0.60
CA GLU A 28 -33.67 -10.88 -0.57
C GLU A 28 -32.83 -9.61 -0.44
N GLU A 29 -32.35 -9.36 0.77
CA GLU A 29 -31.22 -8.46 1.00
C GLU A 29 -30.03 -9.00 0.21
N GLU A 30 -29.76 -8.43 -0.96
CA GLU A 30 -28.45 -8.56 -1.59
C GLU A 30 -27.41 -7.99 -0.62
N LYS A 31 -26.78 -8.89 0.16
CA LYS A 31 -25.44 -8.66 0.67
C LYS A 31 -24.57 -8.38 -0.55
N LYS A 32 -24.39 -7.10 -0.86
CA LYS A 32 -23.21 -6.65 -1.58
C LYS A 32 -22.04 -7.11 -0.73
N ASP A 33 -21.47 -8.23 -1.13
CA ASP A 33 -20.10 -8.59 -0.78
C ASP A 33 -19.26 -7.39 -1.21
N GLU A 34 -18.99 -6.53 -0.23
CA GLU A 34 -18.04 -5.45 -0.32
C GLU A 34 -16.72 -6.13 -0.66
N LYS A 35 -16.44 -6.19 -1.96
CA LYS A 35 -15.22 -6.72 -2.54
C LYS A 35 -14.10 -5.99 -1.82
N ARG A 36 -13.53 -6.62 -0.79
CA ARG A 36 -12.48 -6.06 0.07
C ARG A 36 -11.45 -5.49 -0.89
N LYS A 37 -11.41 -4.15 -1.00
CA LYS A 37 -10.29 -3.49 -1.68
C LYS A 37 -9.06 -4.09 -1.01
N PRO A 38 -8.12 -4.71 -1.76
CA PRO A 38 -6.89 -5.18 -1.15
C PRO A 38 -6.29 -3.97 -0.44
N GLY A 39 -6.40 -3.95 0.89
CA GLY A 39 -6.01 -2.80 1.68
C GLY A 39 -4.55 -2.53 1.37
N ALA A 40 -4.14 -1.27 1.35
CA ALA A 40 -2.73 -0.95 1.22
C ALA A 40 -2.00 -1.45 2.48
N VAL A 41 -1.51 -2.68 2.44
CA VAL A 41 -0.78 -3.35 3.53
C VAL A 41 0.69 -3.45 3.14
N ALA A 42 1.58 -3.40 4.13
CA ALA A 42 2.98 -3.70 3.87
C ALA A 42 3.14 -5.11 3.29
N GLY A 43 4.06 -5.26 2.35
CA GLY A 43 4.28 -6.50 1.59
C GLY A 43 3.46 -6.57 0.30
N ALA A 44 2.52 -5.64 0.10
CA ALA A 44 1.76 -5.54 -1.13
C ALA A 44 2.48 -4.73 -2.21
N VAL A 45 2.05 -4.96 -3.45
CA VAL A 45 2.35 -4.11 -4.60
C VAL A 45 1.03 -3.51 -5.08
N ILE A 46 1.00 -2.18 -5.22
CA ILE A 46 -0.18 -1.41 -5.62
C ILE A 46 0.08 -0.66 -6.93
N ASP A 47 -0.95 -0.05 -7.51
CA ASP A 47 -0.74 0.90 -8.61
C ASP A 47 0.10 2.08 -8.16
N GLY A 48 1.09 2.49 -8.97
CA GLY A 48 2.02 3.59 -8.65
C GLY A 48 1.30 4.88 -8.30
N ILE A 49 0.31 5.24 -9.12
CA ILE A 49 -0.58 6.40 -8.92
C ILE A 49 -1.38 6.37 -7.61
N SER A 50 -1.53 5.20 -6.98
CA SER A 50 -2.24 5.06 -5.69
C SER A 50 -1.30 5.22 -4.50
N LEU A 51 0.01 5.32 -4.70
CA LEU A 51 0.97 5.59 -3.64
C LEU A 51 0.81 7.03 -3.13
N THR A 52 0.28 7.16 -1.92
CA THR A 52 0.04 8.45 -1.27
C THR A 52 0.50 8.43 0.18
N PHE A 53 0.61 9.61 0.80
CA PHE A 53 0.91 9.71 2.23
C PHE A 53 -0.12 9.02 3.11
N ASP A 54 -1.39 9.01 2.73
CA ASP A 54 -2.44 8.37 3.54
C ASP A 54 -2.37 6.85 3.49
N VAL A 55 -1.94 6.29 2.36
CA VAL A 55 -1.55 4.88 2.26
C VAL A 55 -0.40 4.57 3.21
N LEU A 56 0.67 5.38 3.20
CA LEU A 56 1.82 5.17 4.09
C LEU A 56 1.46 5.33 5.57
N LYS A 57 0.59 6.28 5.93
CA LYS A 57 0.06 6.41 7.30
C LYS A 57 -0.72 5.18 7.72
N THR A 58 -1.52 4.60 6.82
CA THR A 58 -2.28 3.37 7.08
C THR A 58 -1.33 2.20 7.34
N VAL A 59 -0.30 2.04 6.51
CA VAL A 59 0.75 1.04 6.72
C VAL A 59 1.47 1.27 8.06
N LEU A 60 1.85 2.51 8.38
CA LEU A 60 2.53 2.85 9.63
C LEU A 60 1.65 2.60 10.86
N ALA A 61 0.35 2.84 10.76
CA ALA A 61 -0.63 2.58 11.81
C ALA A 61 -0.79 1.08 12.08
N ALA A 62 -0.77 0.25 11.03
CA ALA A 62 -0.90 -1.21 11.12
C ALA A 62 0.24 -1.88 11.92
N ILE A 63 1.42 -1.27 11.99
CA ILE A 63 2.56 -1.74 12.83
C ILE A 63 2.23 -1.67 14.33
N GLY A 64 1.21 -0.90 14.74
CA GLY A 64 0.81 -0.74 16.13
C GLY A 64 1.69 0.24 16.91
N SER A 65 1.54 0.25 18.24
CA SER A 65 2.18 1.22 19.13
C SER A 65 3.66 0.91 19.38
N VAL A 66 4.51 1.28 18.43
CA VAL A 66 5.97 1.14 18.50
C VAL A 66 6.66 2.51 18.31
N ASN A 67 7.62 2.83 19.18
CA ASN A 67 8.24 4.16 19.25
C ASN A 67 9.12 4.52 18.04
N ARG A 68 9.69 3.54 17.34
CA ARG A 68 10.50 3.72 16.13
C ARG A 68 10.02 2.74 15.07
N LYS A 69 9.44 3.26 14.00
CA LYS A 69 8.86 2.51 12.89
C LYS A 69 8.85 3.35 11.63
N ILE A 70 8.83 2.70 10.49
CA ILE A 70 8.84 3.32 9.17
C ILE A 70 7.89 2.56 8.24
N ALA A 71 7.16 3.31 7.43
CA ALA A 71 6.45 2.81 6.26
C ALA A 71 7.18 3.33 5.03
N ILE A 72 7.48 2.43 4.10
CA ILE A 72 8.27 2.70 2.91
C ILE A 72 7.39 2.40 1.70
N GLY A 73 7.27 3.37 0.81
CA GLY A 73 6.65 3.18 -0.50
C GLY A 73 7.64 3.61 -1.56
N VAL A 74 7.85 2.77 -2.57
CA VAL A 74 8.73 3.10 -3.70
C VAL A 74 7.97 2.79 -4.97
N ASP A 75 7.75 3.83 -5.76
CA ASP A 75 7.09 3.74 -7.06
C ASP A 75 8.10 3.36 -8.14
N ASN A 76 7.80 2.30 -8.88
CA ASN A 76 8.61 1.86 -9.99
C ASN A 76 8.07 2.44 -11.30
N GLU A 77 8.62 3.57 -11.70
CA GLU A 77 8.40 4.16 -13.03
C GLU A 77 9.64 4.01 -13.92
N SER A 78 10.47 2.99 -13.67
CA SER A 78 11.75 2.81 -14.37
C SER A 78 11.62 2.16 -15.75
N GLY A 79 10.42 1.82 -16.20
CA GLY A 79 10.17 1.15 -17.48
C GLY A 79 10.45 -0.36 -17.49
N GLY A 80 10.87 -0.96 -16.37
CA GLY A 80 11.21 -2.38 -16.27
C GLY A 80 10.85 -3.00 -14.93
N GLN A 81 10.73 -4.32 -14.86
CA GLN A 81 10.42 -5.02 -13.60
C GLN A 81 11.59 -5.00 -12.63
N TRP A 82 11.29 -4.85 -11.34
CA TRP A 82 12.24 -5.11 -10.26
C TRP A 82 11.94 -6.45 -9.60
N THR A 83 12.99 -7.17 -9.20
CA THR A 83 12.92 -8.44 -8.47
C THR A 83 13.56 -8.27 -7.10
N GLY A 84 12.81 -8.51 -6.02
CA GLY A 84 13.26 -8.38 -4.65
C GLY A 84 14.41 -9.35 -4.35
N LYS A 85 15.51 -8.84 -3.78
CA LYS A 85 16.68 -9.64 -3.43
C LYS A 85 16.71 -9.98 -1.95
N ASN A 86 16.92 -8.97 -1.12
CA ASN A 86 17.01 -9.14 0.33
C ASN A 86 16.82 -7.79 1.04
N VAL A 87 16.61 -7.88 2.34
CA VAL A 87 16.70 -6.75 3.27
C VAL A 87 17.74 -7.09 4.32
N TYR A 88 18.70 -6.20 4.51
CA TYR A 88 19.65 -6.25 5.60
C TYR A 88 19.24 -5.23 6.66
N PHE A 89 19.04 -5.69 7.90
CA PHE A 89 18.80 -4.82 9.05
C PHE A 89 20.08 -4.68 9.86
N TYR A 90 20.62 -3.46 9.93
CA TYR A 90 21.63 -3.13 10.93
C TYR A 90 21.00 -3.00 12.32
N SER A 91 19.79 -2.44 12.39
CA SER A 91 19.00 -2.33 13.62
C SER A 91 17.51 -2.50 13.33
N GLY A 92 16.80 -3.13 14.25
CA GLY A 92 15.36 -3.38 14.11
C GLY A 92 15.04 -4.61 13.27
N THR A 93 13.79 -4.72 12.84
CA THR A 93 13.26 -5.86 12.08
C THR A 93 12.06 -5.44 11.23
N SER A 94 11.62 -6.33 10.36
CA SER A 94 10.32 -6.30 9.70
C SER A 94 9.55 -7.57 10.03
N ASP A 95 8.22 -7.49 10.10
CA ASP A 95 7.32 -8.63 10.22
C ASP A 95 6.71 -9.01 8.85
N VAL A 96 7.26 -8.44 7.76
CA VAL A 96 6.70 -8.48 6.41
C VAL A 96 7.77 -8.90 5.41
N HIS A 97 7.39 -9.73 4.43
CA HIS A 97 8.27 -10.11 3.33
C HIS A 97 8.45 -8.98 2.33
N LEU A 98 9.67 -8.86 1.79
CA LEU A 98 9.96 -7.93 0.71
C LEU A 98 9.14 -8.35 -0.53
N PRO A 99 8.38 -7.43 -1.17
CA PRO A 99 7.68 -7.75 -2.40
C PRO A 99 8.62 -8.33 -3.46
N GLU A 100 8.30 -9.54 -3.95
CA GLU A 100 9.22 -10.28 -4.82
C GLU A 100 9.30 -9.69 -6.23
N TYR A 101 8.18 -9.21 -6.78
CA TYR A 101 8.11 -8.65 -8.13
C TYR A 101 7.39 -7.31 -8.11
N VAL A 102 8.04 -6.27 -8.65
CA VAL A 102 7.48 -4.92 -8.75
C VAL A 102 7.57 -4.47 -10.22
N PRO A 103 6.50 -4.67 -11.02
CA PRO A 103 6.45 -4.20 -12.41
C PRO A 103 6.56 -2.68 -12.52
N SER A 104 6.88 -2.17 -13.72
CA SER A 104 6.77 -0.73 -14.01
C SER A 104 5.31 -0.27 -13.89
N GLY A 105 5.08 0.96 -13.43
CA GLY A 105 3.75 1.50 -13.14
C GLY A 105 3.17 1.06 -11.79
N LYS A 106 3.97 0.41 -10.95
CA LYS A 106 3.54 -0.16 -9.66
C LYS A 106 4.43 0.35 -8.53
N ALA A 107 3.84 0.49 -7.35
CA ALA A 107 4.56 0.83 -6.14
C ALA A 107 4.60 -0.35 -5.17
N LEU A 108 5.77 -0.60 -4.58
CA LEU A 108 5.92 -1.53 -3.47
C LEU A 108 5.58 -0.83 -2.16
N LEU A 109 4.95 -1.55 -1.23
CA LEU A 109 4.75 -1.12 0.15
C LEU A 109 5.53 -2.02 1.08
N TYR A 110 6.28 -1.43 2.00
CA TYR A 110 7.07 -2.15 3.00
C TYR A 110 7.03 -1.44 4.35
N SER A 111 7.34 -2.15 5.41
CA SER A 111 7.38 -1.58 6.76
C SER A 111 8.47 -2.20 7.59
N ALA A 112 9.01 -1.43 8.52
CA ALA A 112 9.95 -1.94 9.51
C ALA A 112 9.78 -1.20 10.84
N ARG A 113 10.28 -1.80 11.92
CA ARG A 113 10.22 -1.26 13.27
C ARG A 113 11.46 -1.61 14.08
N LYS A 114 11.68 -0.93 15.20
CA LYS A 114 12.68 -1.35 16.18
C LYS A 114 12.35 -2.75 16.72
N SER A 115 13.38 -3.42 17.22
CA SER A 115 13.23 -4.70 17.92
C SER A 115 12.34 -4.55 19.16
N ASN A 116 11.62 -5.62 19.48
CA ASN A 116 10.76 -5.69 20.66
C ASN A 116 11.58 -5.60 21.96
N GLY A 117 10.91 -5.20 23.04
CA GLY A 117 11.50 -5.11 24.36
C GLY A 117 12.18 -3.76 24.68
N PRO A 118 12.70 -3.63 25.91
CA PRO A 118 13.27 -2.40 26.45
C PRO A 118 14.69 -2.14 25.91
N VAL A 119 14.83 -2.11 24.59
CA VAL A 119 16.08 -1.82 23.89
C VAL A 119 16.02 -0.43 23.26
N ALA A 120 17.04 0.39 23.53
CA ALA A 120 17.20 1.75 23.05
C ALA A 120 17.79 1.77 21.63
N THR A 121 17.07 1.16 20.68
CA THR A 121 17.49 1.05 19.28
C THR A 121 16.46 1.66 18.33
N GLY A 122 16.97 2.11 17.18
CA GLY A 122 16.18 2.59 16.06
C GLY A 122 15.78 1.46 15.09
N VAL A 123 15.42 1.84 13.87
CA VAL A 123 15.25 0.92 12.74
C VAL A 123 16.07 1.41 11.56
N VAL A 124 17.07 0.60 11.16
CA VAL A 124 18.10 0.96 10.19
C VAL A 124 18.38 -0.25 9.31
N GLY A 125 18.37 -0.04 8.00
CA GLY A 125 18.60 -1.13 7.06
C GLY A 125 18.72 -0.68 5.63
N VAL A 126 18.99 -1.65 4.77
CA VAL A 126 19.06 -1.48 3.32
C VAL A 126 18.27 -2.61 2.67
N MET A 127 17.39 -2.29 1.73
CA MET A 127 16.74 -3.26 0.86
C MET A 127 17.28 -3.15 -0.56
N ALA A 128 17.38 -4.29 -1.24
CA ALA A 128 17.94 -4.38 -2.58
C ALA A 128 16.96 -5.03 -3.55
N TYR A 129 16.88 -4.47 -4.75
CA TYR A 129 16.12 -4.99 -5.88
C TYR A 129 17.01 -5.13 -7.11
N HIS A 130 16.94 -6.28 -7.78
CA HIS A 130 17.49 -6.45 -9.12
C HIS A 130 16.57 -5.79 -10.14
N MET A 131 17.13 -4.92 -10.98
CA MET A 131 16.39 -4.20 -12.02
C MET A 131 16.47 -4.95 -13.35
N GLY A 132 15.48 -4.75 -14.23
CA GLY A 132 15.41 -5.39 -15.54
C GLY A 132 16.56 -5.02 -16.50
N ASP A 133 17.33 -3.97 -16.20
CA ASP A 133 18.53 -3.56 -16.94
C ASP A 133 19.81 -4.28 -16.47
N GLY A 134 19.71 -5.18 -15.48
CA GLY A 134 20.83 -5.91 -14.90
C GLY A 134 21.51 -5.23 -13.72
N ASN A 135 21.13 -3.99 -13.37
CA ASN A 135 21.66 -3.27 -12.23
C ASN A 135 20.92 -3.64 -10.92
N THR A 136 21.36 -3.06 -9.79
CA THR A 136 20.70 -3.23 -8.49
C THR A 136 20.32 -1.87 -7.91
N LEU A 137 19.05 -1.69 -7.56
CA LEU A 137 18.57 -0.56 -6.78
C LEU A 137 18.74 -0.87 -5.29
N GLY A 138 19.52 -0.04 -4.58
CA GLY A 138 19.66 -0.09 -3.13
C GLY A 138 18.91 1.05 -2.46
N ILE A 139 18.02 0.73 -1.51
CA ILE A 139 17.23 1.70 -0.75
C ILE A 139 17.65 1.61 0.72
N SER A 140 18.30 2.65 1.23
CA SER A 140 18.73 2.75 2.62
C SER A 140 17.73 3.57 3.45
N PHE A 141 17.52 3.17 4.70
CA PHE A 141 16.73 3.93 5.66
C PHE A 141 17.39 3.91 7.04
N SER A 142 17.28 5.01 7.77
CA SER A 142 17.76 5.15 9.14
C SER A 142 16.80 6.00 9.95
N VAL A 143 16.15 5.37 10.93
CA VAL A 143 15.32 6.05 11.94
C VAL A 143 15.97 5.82 13.29
N PRO A 144 16.70 6.80 13.84
CA PRO A 144 17.49 6.60 15.05
C PRO A 144 16.59 6.52 16.29
N PHE A 145 17.13 5.94 17.37
CA PHE A 145 16.46 6.02 18.68
C PHE A 145 16.56 7.43 19.26
N ASP A 146 17.73 8.06 19.17
CA ASP A 146 17.98 9.41 19.68
C ASP A 146 18.07 10.40 18.50
N TYR A 147 17.39 11.54 18.60
CA TYR A 147 17.20 12.49 17.48
C TYR A 147 18.17 13.67 17.54
#